data_AF-A0A7S3WIE6-F1
#
_entry.id   AF-A0A7S3WIE6-F1
#
_cell.length_a   1.000
_cell.length_b   1.000
_cell.length_c   1.000
_cell.angle_alpha   90.00
_cell.angle_beta   90.00
_cell.angle_gamma   90.00
#
_symmetry.space_group_name_H-M   'P 1'
#
loop_
_entity.id
_entity.type
_entity.pdbx_description
1 polymer ?
#
loop_
_entity_poly.entity_id
_entity_poly.type
_entity_poly.pdbx_seq_one_letter_code
_entity_poly.pdbx_strand_id
1 'polypeptide(L)'
;SGAGAAAHCLPAHQLRLPCSSLPRRSLASDCAVGSMFGFSPRPCPAAPSLKPLGLFGGLDVSQLWPLTNLVLPAWLLLALLPTWRHTPTLTLVPPFVHSVLYVAVLLSNALNSTEEDAPIDFSSFEGVTNLFKDPTVVFAGWVHYLVFDLLIGRAIVEDALSRDWTPLRHALVIVPCLFMTLMFGPTGFLLYSCIAASGLLGAKGISQRELDLRLERLKAA
;
A
#
# COMPACT_ATOMS: atom_id res chain seq x y z
N SER A 1 -45.88 28.97 38.37
CA SER A 1 -45.67 29.75 37.14
C SER A 1 -44.48 29.15 36.42
N GLY A 2 -44.63 28.86 35.12
CA GLY A 2 -43.48 28.63 34.23
C GLY A 2 -43.13 27.18 33.93
N ALA A 3 -43.45 26.78 32.70
CA ALA A 3 -43.06 25.56 32.00
C ALA A 3 -41.55 25.25 32.06
N GLY A 4 -41.20 23.97 32.14
CA GLY A 4 -39.83 23.46 31.95
C GLY A 4 -39.86 22.31 30.95
N ALA A 5 -39.28 22.54 29.78
CA ALA A 5 -39.39 21.74 28.58
C ALA A 5 -38.88 20.30 28.74
N ALA A 6 -39.67 19.35 28.23
CA ALA A 6 -39.21 18.01 27.89
C ALA A 6 -38.24 18.10 26.71
N ALA A 7 -36.94 17.99 26.97
CA ALA A 7 -35.94 17.74 25.94
C ALA A 7 -35.75 16.22 25.81
N HIS A 8 -36.43 15.65 24.82
CA HIS A 8 -36.21 14.29 24.33
C HIS A 8 -34.71 14.06 24.06
N CYS A 9 -34.15 12.98 24.63
CA CYS A 9 -32.85 12.45 24.21
C CYS A 9 -32.91 12.06 22.72
N LEU A 10 -32.14 12.76 21.89
CA LEU A 10 -31.79 12.30 20.54
C LEU A 10 -30.58 11.35 20.61
N PRO A 11 -30.55 10.29 19.78
CA PRO A 11 -29.54 9.24 19.87
C PRO A 11 -28.17 9.70 19.39
N ALA A 12 -27.13 9.10 19.97
CA ALA A 12 -25.72 9.32 19.71
C ALA A 12 -25.31 8.96 18.27
N HIS A 13 -25.57 9.86 17.33
CA HIS A 13 -24.92 9.89 16.03
C HIS A 13 -24.99 11.33 15.55
N GLN A 14 -23.85 12.02 15.52
CA GLN A 14 -23.53 13.30 14.84
C GLN A 14 -22.57 14.09 15.74
N LEU A 15 -21.45 14.55 15.16
CA LEU A 15 -20.37 15.38 15.72
C LEU A 15 -19.25 14.66 16.49
N ARG A 16 -18.52 13.78 15.80
CA ARG A 16 -17.07 13.63 16.05
C ARG A 16 -16.36 14.88 15.50
N LEU A 17 -16.21 15.91 16.32
CA LEU A 17 -15.25 16.97 16.02
C LEU A 17 -13.83 16.40 16.19
N PRO A 18 -12.91 16.60 15.23
CA PRO A 18 -11.52 16.21 15.41
C PRO A 18 -10.93 17.02 16.58
N CYS A 19 -10.27 16.34 17.52
CA CYS A 19 -9.69 16.91 18.74
C CYS A 19 -8.52 17.89 18.50
N SER A 20 -8.23 18.23 17.24
CA SER A 20 -7.16 19.16 16.86
C SER A 20 -7.51 20.64 17.03
N SER A 21 -8.77 20.97 17.37
CA SER A 21 -9.25 22.37 17.44
C SER A 21 -9.58 22.87 18.85
N LEU A 22 -9.38 22.08 19.92
CA LEU A 22 -9.70 22.51 21.27
C LEU A 22 -8.52 23.21 21.96
N PRO A 23 -8.68 24.47 22.40
CA PRO A 23 -7.63 25.18 23.15
C PRO A 23 -7.40 24.51 24.52
N ARG A 24 -6.13 24.21 24.82
CA ARG A 24 -5.62 23.52 26.04
C ARG A 24 -6.16 24.03 27.40
N ARG A 25 -6.79 25.21 27.46
CA ARG A 25 -7.27 25.81 28.72
C ARG A 25 -8.64 25.32 29.19
N SER A 26 -9.47 24.70 28.35
CA SER A 26 -10.83 24.27 28.78
C SER A 26 -10.86 22.89 29.45
N LEU A 27 -9.84 22.05 29.24
CA LEU A 27 -9.83 20.65 29.70
C LEU A 27 -9.83 20.48 31.23
N ALA A 28 -9.39 21.49 31.99
CA ALA A 28 -9.34 21.39 33.45
C ALA A 28 -10.73 21.52 34.11
N SER A 29 -11.66 22.24 33.49
CA SER A 29 -13.01 22.45 34.02
C SER A 29 -13.89 21.22 33.85
N ASP A 30 -13.79 20.55 32.70
CA ASP A 30 -14.70 19.44 32.34
C ASP A 30 -14.32 18.11 33.03
N CYS A 31 -13.06 17.95 33.46
CA CYS A 31 -12.63 16.80 34.26
C CYS A 31 -13.24 16.78 35.67
N ALA A 32 -13.59 17.94 36.24
CA ALA A 32 -14.09 18.02 37.61
C ALA A 32 -15.54 17.52 37.75
N VAL A 33 -16.36 17.63 36.69
CA VAL A 33 -17.79 17.28 36.74
C VAL A 33 -18.03 15.77 36.56
N GLY A 34 -17.18 15.07 35.79
CA GLY A 34 -17.30 13.63 35.55
C GLY A 34 -17.05 12.75 36.79
N SER A 35 -16.27 13.26 37.75
CA SER A 35 -15.92 12.53 38.98
C SER A 35 -17.09 12.40 39.96
N MET A 36 -18.11 13.28 39.88
CA MET A 36 -19.28 13.23 40.77
C MET A 36 -20.29 12.11 40.43
N PHE A 37 -20.24 11.53 39.22
CA PHE A 37 -21.22 10.55 38.75
C PHE A 37 -20.63 9.16 38.42
N GLY A 38 -19.42 8.86 38.90
CA GLY A 38 -18.82 7.52 38.71
C GLY A 38 -18.47 7.18 37.26
N PHE A 39 -18.48 8.14 36.35
CA PHE A 39 -17.97 7.97 34.99
C PHE A 39 -16.48 8.31 34.98
N SER A 40 -15.64 7.30 35.17
CA SER A 40 -14.22 7.43 34.83
C SER A 40 -14.12 7.71 33.33
N PRO A 41 -13.53 8.84 32.90
CA PRO A 41 -13.21 9.01 31.48
C PRO A 41 -12.33 7.83 31.07
N ARG A 42 -12.73 7.10 30.03
CA ARG A 42 -11.85 6.08 29.45
C ARG A 42 -10.59 6.82 29.00
N PRO A 43 -9.39 6.43 29.44
CA PRO A 43 -8.18 7.01 28.89
C PRO A 43 -8.24 6.85 27.38
N CYS A 44 -8.08 7.95 26.64
CA CYS A 44 -7.85 7.84 25.21
C CYS A 44 -6.69 6.86 25.02
N PRO A 45 -6.80 5.87 24.12
CA PRO A 45 -5.64 5.05 23.79
C PRO A 45 -4.52 6.00 23.41
N ALA A 46 -3.39 5.91 24.12
CA ALA A 46 -2.22 6.69 23.79
C ALA A 46 -1.90 6.45 22.31
N ALA A 47 -1.65 7.53 21.56
CA ALA A 47 -1.19 7.38 20.19
C ALA A 47 0.03 6.45 20.18
N PRO A 48 0.13 5.52 19.22
CA PRO A 48 1.26 4.60 19.15
C PRO A 48 2.55 5.42 19.16
N SER A 49 3.45 5.10 20.09
CA SER A 49 4.76 5.73 20.17
C SER A 49 5.56 5.33 18.92
N LEU A 50 5.68 6.24 17.96
CA LEU A 50 6.45 6.01 16.73
C LEU A 50 7.92 6.30 17.01
N LYS A 51 8.80 5.36 16.63
CA LYS A 51 10.25 5.55 16.72
C LYS A 51 10.66 6.64 15.70
N PRO A 52 11.37 7.71 16.11
CA PRO A 52 11.89 8.69 15.16
C PRO A 52 12.97 8.04 14.28
N LEU A 53 12.91 8.25 12.97
CA LEU A 53 13.88 7.66 12.05
C LEU A 53 15.09 8.59 11.92
N GLY A 54 16.20 8.20 12.53
CA GLY A 54 17.44 9.01 12.56
C GLY A 54 17.96 9.42 11.18
N LEU A 55 17.86 8.55 10.17
CA LEU A 55 18.31 8.84 8.81
C LEU A 55 17.47 9.92 8.11
N PHE A 56 16.22 10.10 8.53
CA PHE A 56 15.30 11.12 8.00
C PHE A 56 15.29 12.39 8.85
N GLY A 57 16.33 12.64 9.65
CA GLY A 57 16.39 13.81 10.54
C GLY A 57 15.37 13.75 11.67
N GLY A 58 14.92 12.56 12.06
CA GLY A 58 13.96 12.35 13.14
C GLY A 58 12.49 12.38 12.72
N LEU A 59 12.19 12.36 11.41
CA LEU A 59 10.81 12.20 10.92
C LEU A 59 10.22 10.85 11.36
N ASP A 60 8.92 10.83 11.59
CA ASP A 60 8.18 9.61 11.89
C ASP A 60 7.56 8.97 10.62
N VAL A 61 7.11 7.73 10.75
CA VAL A 61 6.46 7.02 9.64
C VAL A 61 5.12 7.62 9.22
N SER A 62 4.47 8.41 10.08
CA SER A 62 3.19 9.06 9.76
C SER A 62 3.39 10.23 8.78
N GLN A 63 4.51 10.93 8.89
CA GLN A 63 4.92 11.99 7.97
C GLN A 63 5.37 11.43 6.62
N LEU A 64 5.89 10.21 6.59
CA LEU A 64 6.26 9.50 5.37
C LEU A 64 5.06 8.85 4.66
N TRP A 65 3.97 8.58 5.38
CA TRP A 65 2.77 7.92 4.86
C TRP A 65 2.23 8.49 3.55
N PRO A 66 2.14 9.83 3.34
CA PRO A 66 1.63 10.39 2.09
C PRO A 66 2.41 9.99 0.84
N LEU A 67 3.69 9.63 0.98
CA LEU A 67 4.53 9.18 -0.15
C LEU A 67 4.00 7.89 -0.79
N THR A 68 3.28 7.06 -0.02
CA THR A 68 2.66 5.82 -0.52
C THR A 68 1.71 6.08 -1.70
N ASN A 69 1.07 7.25 -1.77
CA ASN A 69 0.15 7.61 -2.84
C ASN A 69 0.82 7.84 -4.20
N LEU A 70 2.17 7.92 -4.26
CA LEU A 70 2.90 8.06 -5.51
C LEU A 70 2.69 6.87 -6.47
N VAL A 71 2.20 5.72 -5.99
CA VAL A 71 1.84 4.60 -6.86
C VAL A 71 0.57 4.83 -7.66
N LEU A 72 -0.37 5.66 -7.17
CA LEU A 72 -1.70 5.82 -7.78
C LEU A 72 -1.64 6.37 -9.22
N PRO A 73 -0.83 7.40 -9.53
CA PRO A 73 -0.66 7.85 -10.91
C PRO A 73 -0.08 6.76 -11.84
N ALA A 74 0.82 5.91 -11.33
CA ALA A 74 1.37 4.81 -12.12
C ALA A 74 0.31 3.76 -12.44
N TRP A 75 -0.54 3.38 -11.47
CA TRP A 75 -1.69 2.51 -11.72
C TRP A 75 -2.66 3.13 -12.74
N LEU A 76 -2.92 4.43 -12.66
CA LEU A 76 -3.78 5.13 -13.61
C LEU A 76 -3.19 5.12 -15.03
N LEU A 77 -1.88 5.32 -15.16
CA LEU A 77 -1.18 5.23 -16.44
C LEU A 77 -1.28 3.82 -17.04
N LEU A 78 -1.08 2.77 -16.23
CA LEU A 78 -1.23 1.38 -16.68
C LEU A 78 -2.67 1.07 -17.11
N ALA A 79 -3.66 1.58 -16.39
CA ALA A 79 -5.07 1.32 -16.68
C ALA A 79 -5.58 2.08 -17.92
N LEU A 80 -5.23 3.36 -18.08
CA LEU A 80 -5.81 4.23 -19.10
C LEU A 80 -4.92 4.42 -20.35
N LEU A 81 -3.60 4.43 -20.17
CA LEU A 81 -2.64 4.84 -21.20
C LEU A 81 -1.51 3.82 -21.36
N PRO A 82 -1.80 2.51 -21.58
CA PRO A 82 -0.79 1.46 -21.59
C PRO A 82 0.22 1.59 -22.74
N THR A 83 -0.18 2.17 -23.88
CA THR A 83 0.66 2.33 -25.08
C THR A 83 1.35 3.69 -25.17
N TRP A 84 1.17 4.57 -24.19
CA TRP A 84 1.80 5.88 -24.23
C TRP A 84 3.31 5.77 -24.02
N ARG A 85 4.09 6.47 -24.86
CA ARG A 85 5.56 6.41 -24.89
C ARG A 85 6.25 6.64 -23.53
N HIS A 86 5.60 7.37 -22.62
CA HIS A 86 6.15 7.69 -21.31
C HIS A 86 5.66 6.75 -20.19
N THR A 87 4.63 5.93 -20.43
CA THR A 87 4.10 4.98 -19.44
C THR A 87 5.19 4.02 -18.93
N PRO A 88 6.06 3.43 -19.78
CA PRO A 88 7.13 2.56 -19.29
C PRO A 88 8.15 3.28 -18.40
N THR A 89 8.42 4.56 -18.61
CA THR A 89 9.38 5.28 -17.77
C THR A 89 8.73 5.77 -16.47
N LEU A 90 7.54 6.38 -16.57
CA LEU A 90 6.86 7.00 -15.43
C LEU A 90 6.38 5.96 -14.40
N THR A 91 5.97 4.79 -14.85
CA THR A 91 5.52 3.71 -13.94
C THR A 91 6.66 3.07 -13.14
N LEU A 92 7.93 3.28 -13.53
CA LEU A 92 9.11 2.85 -12.76
C LEU A 92 9.54 3.85 -11.68
N VAL A 93 9.09 5.10 -11.76
CA VAL A 93 9.47 6.13 -10.79
C VAL A 93 9.00 5.77 -9.37
N PRO A 94 7.71 5.40 -9.13
CA PRO A 94 7.28 5.05 -7.79
C PRO A 94 8.00 3.83 -7.21
N PRO A 95 8.13 2.68 -7.91
CA PRO A 95 8.90 1.54 -7.41
C PRO A 95 10.32 1.91 -6.96
N PHE A 96 11.02 2.75 -7.73
CA PHE A 96 12.37 3.17 -7.39
C PHE A 96 12.41 4.04 -6.13
N VAL A 97 11.57 5.08 -6.06
CA VAL A 97 11.46 5.97 -4.89
C VAL A 97 11.10 5.18 -3.63
N HIS A 98 10.13 4.28 -3.72
CA HIS A 98 9.71 3.45 -2.60
C HIS A 98 10.74 2.40 -2.21
N SER A 99 11.53 1.88 -3.15
CA SER A 99 12.64 0.96 -2.82
C SER A 99 13.72 1.66 -1.99
N VAL A 100 14.06 2.91 -2.36
CA VAL A 100 14.99 3.74 -1.58
C VAL A 100 14.40 4.04 -0.19
N LEU A 101 13.13 4.42 -0.12
CA LEU A 101 12.41 4.65 1.15
C LEU A 101 12.40 3.40 2.03
N TYR A 102 12.09 2.23 1.46
CA TYR A 102 12.08 0.95 2.16
C TYR A 102 13.43 0.62 2.79
N VAL A 103 14.52 0.72 2.02
CA VAL A 103 15.88 0.48 2.52
C VAL A 103 16.24 1.47 3.62
N ALA A 104 15.93 2.75 3.43
CA ALA A 104 16.22 3.80 4.40
C ALA A 104 15.45 3.62 5.72
N VAL A 105 14.19 3.20 5.68
CA VAL A 105 13.37 2.89 6.86
C VAL A 105 13.91 1.68 7.61
N LEU A 106 14.21 0.58 6.92
CA LEU A 106 14.77 -0.61 7.56
C LEU A 106 16.14 -0.37 8.17
N LEU A 107 17.02 0.36 7.47
CA LEU A 107 18.32 0.75 7.99
C LEU A 107 18.18 1.64 9.23
N SER A 108 17.27 2.62 9.19
CA SER A 108 16.98 3.46 10.36
C SER A 108 16.46 2.64 11.53
N ASN A 109 15.57 1.68 11.29
CA ASN A 109 15.04 0.81 12.34
C ASN A 109 16.14 -0.06 12.95
N ALA A 110 17.02 -0.63 12.14
CA ALA A 110 18.15 -1.44 12.59
C ALA A 110 19.22 -0.63 13.36
N LEU A 111 19.43 0.65 13.02
CA LEU A 111 20.37 1.52 13.74
C LEU A 111 19.82 2.03 15.07
N ASN A 112 18.49 2.09 15.22
CA ASN A 112 17.82 2.53 16.44
C ASN A 112 17.27 1.35 17.29
N SER A 113 17.59 0.11 16.92
CA SER A 113 17.17 -1.05 17.71
C SER A 113 17.91 -1.10 19.03
N THR A 114 17.18 -1.38 20.11
CA THR A 114 17.70 -1.53 21.47
C THR A 114 17.80 -3.01 21.84
N GLU A 115 18.56 -3.34 22.89
CA GLU A 115 18.68 -4.74 23.35
C GLU A 115 17.36 -5.35 23.87
N GLU A 116 16.33 -4.51 24.10
CA GLU A 116 14.97 -4.96 24.44
C GLU A 116 14.15 -5.38 23.21
N ASP A 117 14.58 -5.03 21.99
CA ASP A 117 13.86 -5.42 20.78
C ASP A 117 14.02 -6.94 20.54
N ALA A 118 12.91 -7.62 20.25
CA ALA A 118 12.91 -9.05 20.01
C ALA A 118 13.76 -9.41 18.77
N PRO A 119 14.51 -10.53 18.80
CA PRO A 119 15.28 -10.98 17.64
C PRO A 119 14.37 -11.26 16.44
N ILE A 120 14.86 -10.95 15.24
CA ILE A 120 14.13 -11.20 13.99
C ILE A 120 14.14 -12.70 13.70
N ASP A 121 12.96 -13.34 13.70
CA ASP A 121 12.77 -14.74 13.34
C ASP A 121 11.68 -14.87 12.26
N PHE A 122 12.07 -15.36 11.07
CA PHE A 122 11.17 -15.65 9.96
C PHE A 122 10.81 -17.14 9.84
N SER A 123 11.40 -18.01 10.68
CA SER A 123 11.19 -19.46 10.62
C SER A 123 9.92 -19.91 11.34
N SER A 124 9.41 -19.08 12.24
CA SER A 124 8.19 -19.35 13.01
C SER A 124 7.10 -18.32 12.73
N PHE A 125 5.83 -18.76 12.80
CA PHE A 125 4.68 -17.86 12.70
C PHE A 125 4.71 -16.80 13.82
N GLU A 126 5.08 -17.22 15.04
CA GLU A 126 5.20 -16.31 16.19
C GLU A 126 6.25 -15.23 15.96
N GLY A 127 7.44 -15.59 15.47
CA GLY A 127 8.50 -14.65 15.12
C GLY A 127 8.05 -13.58 14.14
N VAL A 128 7.36 -13.99 13.06
CA VAL A 128 6.79 -13.05 12.08
C VAL A 128 5.71 -12.17 12.71
N THR A 129 4.80 -12.72 13.51
CA THR A 129 3.77 -11.90 14.17
C THR A 129 4.35 -10.89 15.15
N ASN A 130 5.44 -11.24 15.85
CA ASN A 130 6.15 -10.33 16.73
C ASN A 130 6.82 -9.19 15.95
N LEU A 131 7.39 -9.48 14.78
CA LEU A 131 7.99 -8.46 13.92
C LEU A 131 6.96 -7.40 13.47
N PHE A 132 5.74 -7.82 13.14
CA PHE A 132 4.66 -6.92 12.74
C PHE A 132 3.99 -6.17 13.90
N LYS A 133 4.45 -6.32 15.15
CA LYS A 133 4.02 -5.46 16.27
C LYS A 133 4.68 -4.08 16.20
N ASP A 134 5.83 -3.94 15.53
CA ASP A 134 6.50 -2.66 15.34
C ASP A 134 5.83 -1.86 14.20
N PRO A 135 5.27 -0.67 14.46
CA PRO A 135 4.65 0.17 13.43
C PRO A 135 5.60 0.54 12.28
N THR A 136 6.89 0.65 12.55
CA THR A 136 7.92 0.97 11.55
C THR A 136 8.08 -0.19 10.57
N VAL A 137 8.05 -1.43 11.08
CA VAL A 137 8.15 -2.63 10.25
C VAL A 137 6.86 -2.87 9.48
N VAL A 138 5.69 -2.58 10.07
CA VAL A 138 4.40 -2.58 9.35
C VAL A 138 4.44 -1.60 8.18
N PHE A 139 4.93 -0.38 8.38
CA PHE A 139 5.08 0.60 7.30
C PHE A 139 6.02 0.11 6.20
N ALA A 140 7.18 -0.45 6.57
CA ALA A 140 8.12 -1.02 5.59
C ALA A 140 7.48 -2.18 4.81
N GLY A 141 6.72 -3.06 5.48
CA GLY A 141 5.96 -4.13 4.84
C GLY A 141 4.89 -3.61 3.88
N TRP A 142 4.20 -2.54 4.23
CA TRP A 142 3.24 -1.88 3.35
C TRP A 142 3.90 -1.33 2.09
N VAL A 143 5.02 -0.61 2.25
CA VAL A 143 5.80 -0.09 1.11
C VAL A 143 6.30 -1.24 0.22
N HIS A 144 6.73 -2.35 0.82
CA HIS A 144 7.11 -3.56 0.10
C HIS A 144 5.98 -4.06 -0.80
N TYR A 145 4.76 -4.24 -0.27
CA TYR A 145 3.60 -4.66 -1.06
C TYR A 145 3.31 -3.71 -2.22
N LEU A 146 3.29 -2.40 -1.97
CA LEU A 146 3.02 -1.40 -3.02
C LEU A 146 4.02 -1.47 -4.18
N VAL A 147 5.30 -1.70 -3.88
CA VAL A 147 6.36 -1.83 -4.91
C VAL A 147 6.15 -3.11 -5.71
N PHE A 148 6.00 -4.25 -5.04
CA PHE A 148 5.86 -5.53 -5.72
C PHE A 148 4.58 -5.59 -6.56
N ASP A 149 3.44 -5.15 -6.01
CA ASP A 149 2.16 -5.17 -6.74
C ASP A 149 2.22 -4.29 -7.99
N LEU A 150 2.85 -3.11 -7.92
CA LEU A 150 3.00 -2.23 -9.07
C LEU A 150 3.95 -2.81 -10.14
N LEU A 151 5.05 -3.44 -9.72
CA LEU A 151 5.97 -4.11 -10.65
C LEU A 151 5.29 -5.30 -11.36
N ILE A 152 4.47 -6.06 -10.63
CA ILE A 152 3.67 -7.14 -11.20
C ILE A 152 2.59 -6.60 -12.14
N GLY A 153 1.87 -5.55 -11.74
CA GLY A 153 0.89 -4.87 -12.59
C GLY A 153 1.51 -4.37 -13.89
N ARG A 154 2.71 -3.80 -13.81
CA ARG A 154 3.50 -3.42 -14.98
C ARG A 154 3.83 -4.62 -15.87
N ALA A 155 4.35 -5.71 -15.29
CA ALA A 155 4.70 -6.91 -16.03
C ALA A 155 3.49 -7.54 -16.75
N ILE A 156 2.32 -7.50 -16.12
CA ILE A 156 1.04 -7.90 -16.73
C ILE A 156 0.75 -7.07 -17.99
N VAL A 157 0.85 -5.74 -17.91
CA VAL A 157 0.60 -4.87 -19.06
C VAL A 157 1.63 -5.11 -20.16
N GLU A 158 2.92 -5.18 -19.83
CA GLU A 158 3.98 -5.42 -20.82
C GLU A 158 3.83 -6.76 -21.53
N ASP A 159 3.49 -7.83 -20.80
CA ASP A 159 3.25 -9.14 -21.40
C ASP A 159 1.98 -9.11 -22.27
N ALA A 160 0.91 -8.44 -21.84
CA ALA A 160 -0.31 -8.29 -22.63
C ALA A 160 -0.05 -7.53 -23.94
N LEU A 161 0.72 -6.44 -23.90
CA LEU A 161 1.12 -5.67 -25.08
C LEU A 161 1.92 -6.50 -26.08
N SER A 162 2.65 -7.52 -25.63
CA SER A 162 3.43 -8.42 -26.50
C SER A 162 2.60 -9.50 -27.24
N ARG A 163 1.28 -9.58 -26.98
CA ARG A 163 0.39 -10.66 -27.45
C ARG A 163 -0.71 -10.20 -28.43
N ASP A 164 -0.42 -9.29 -29.36
CA ASP A 164 -1.40 -8.77 -30.34
C ASP A 164 -2.73 -8.33 -29.71
N TRP A 165 -2.60 -7.58 -28.62
CA TRP A 165 -3.71 -7.16 -27.77
C TRP A 165 -4.46 -5.92 -28.33
N THR A 166 -5.76 -5.78 -27.99
CA THR A 166 -6.62 -4.67 -28.43
C THR A 166 -7.13 -3.81 -27.25
N PRO A 167 -7.39 -2.49 -27.44
CA PRO A 167 -7.89 -1.61 -26.36
C PRO A 167 -9.11 -2.14 -25.59
N LEU A 168 -10.03 -2.79 -26.30
CA LEU A 168 -11.22 -3.39 -25.68
C LEU A 168 -10.85 -4.53 -24.72
N ARG A 169 -9.89 -5.39 -25.08
CA ARG A 169 -9.41 -6.46 -24.21
C ARG A 169 -8.71 -5.91 -22.97
N HIS A 170 -8.09 -4.74 -23.04
CA HIS A 170 -7.51 -4.12 -21.84
C HIS A 170 -8.56 -3.73 -20.85
N ALA A 171 -9.55 -2.97 -21.31
CA ALA A 171 -10.62 -2.51 -20.45
C ALA A 171 -11.38 -3.68 -19.80
N LEU A 172 -11.62 -4.76 -20.55
CA LEU A 172 -12.44 -5.89 -20.08
C LEU A 172 -11.66 -6.99 -19.34
N VAL A 173 -10.37 -7.15 -19.60
CA VAL A 173 -9.58 -8.28 -19.08
C VAL A 173 -8.42 -7.79 -18.23
N ILE A 174 -7.59 -6.89 -18.77
CA ILE A 174 -6.37 -6.44 -18.10
C ILE A 174 -6.69 -5.51 -16.93
N VAL A 175 -7.59 -4.54 -17.08
CA VAL A 175 -7.97 -3.60 -16.02
C VAL A 175 -8.54 -4.32 -14.78
N PRO A 176 -9.44 -5.32 -14.90
CA PRO A 176 -9.83 -6.16 -13.76
C PRO A 176 -8.67 -6.91 -13.12
N CYS A 177 -7.73 -7.44 -13.91
CA CYS A 177 -6.53 -8.09 -13.38
C CYS A 177 -5.63 -7.10 -12.63
N LEU A 178 -5.47 -5.87 -13.14
CA LEU A 178 -4.73 -4.80 -12.49
C LEU A 178 -5.39 -4.39 -11.18
N PHE A 179 -6.72 -4.24 -11.17
CA PHE A 179 -7.47 -3.94 -9.95
C PHE A 179 -7.32 -5.04 -8.90
N MET A 180 -7.43 -6.32 -9.29
CA MET A 180 -7.17 -7.46 -8.40
C MET A 180 -5.72 -7.54 -7.95
N THR A 181 -4.75 -7.09 -8.75
CA THR A 181 -3.33 -7.03 -8.35
C THR A 181 -3.12 -5.91 -7.34
N LEU A 182 -3.75 -4.76 -7.53
CA LEU A 182 -3.65 -3.64 -6.58
C LEU A 182 -4.30 -3.97 -5.22
N MET A 183 -5.41 -4.71 -5.20
CA MET A 183 -6.15 -5.02 -3.97
C MET A 183 -5.71 -6.33 -3.32
N PHE A 184 -5.32 -7.31 -4.14
CA PHE A 184 -5.05 -8.68 -3.73
C PHE A 184 -3.83 -9.26 -4.43
N GLY A 185 -2.78 -8.46 -4.66
CA GLY A 185 -1.45 -8.81 -5.20
C GLY A 185 -1.38 -10.11 -6.02
N PRO A 186 -1.13 -11.26 -5.36
CA PRO A 186 -0.99 -12.56 -6.00
C PRO A 186 -2.23 -13.04 -6.78
N THR A 187 -3.43 -12.65 -6.37
CA THR A 187 -4.69 -13.05 -7.00
C THR A 187 -4.84 -12.45 -8.39
N GLY A 188 -4.49 -11.18 -8.58
CA GLY A 188 -4.53 -10.53 -9.88
C GLY A 188 -3.51 -11.13 -10.86
N PHE A 189 -2.31 -11.44 -10.37
CA PHE A 189 -1.30 -12.16 -11.14
C PHE A 189 -1.74 -13.56 -11.56
N LEU A 190 -2.34 -14.31 -10.64
CA LEU A 190 -2.88 -15.64 -10.92
C LEU A 190 -3.98 -15.57 -11.98
N LEU A 191 -4.93 -14.64 -11.83
CA LEU A 191 -6.01 -14.43 -12.80
C LEU A 191 -5.46 -14.14 -14.20
N TYR A 192 -4.51 -13.21 -14.31
CA TYR A 192 -3.88 -12.89 -15.59
C TYR A 192 -3.18 -14.12 -16.19
N SER A 193 -2.46 -14.87 -15.37
CA SER A 193 -1.71 -16.06 -15.79
C SER A 193 -2.62 -17.17 -16.31
N CYS A 194 -3.76 -17.42 -15.65
CA CYS A 194 -4.77 -18.37 -16.13
C CYS A 194 -5.34 -17.96 -17.50
N ILE A 195 -5.64 -16.68 -17.68
CA ILE A 195 -6.18 -16.13 -18.93
C ILE A 195 -5.13 -16.18 -20.06
N ALA A 196 -3.87 -15.87 -19.74
CA ALA A 196 -2.77 -15.94 -20.68
C ALA A 196 -2.47 -17.38 -21.11
N ALA A 197 -2.61 -18.34 -20.18
CA ALA A 197 -2.43 -19.77 -20.45
C ALA A 197 -3.58 -20.37 -21.27
N SER A 198 -4.82 -19.87 -21.10
CA SER A 198 -5.99 -20.35 -21.86
C SER A 198 -5.99 -19.92 -23.33
N GLY A 199 -5.01 -19.13 -23.77
CA GLY A 199 -4.91 -18.64 -25.15
C GLY A 199 -5.87 -17.49 -25.48
N LEU A 200 -6.67 -17.00 -24.51
CA LEU A 200 -7.67 -15.95 -24.73
C LEU A 200 -7.03 -14.62 -25.16
N LEU A 201 -5.80 -14.37 -24.73
CA LEU A 201 -5.04 -13.17 -25.05
C LEU A 201 -4.28 -13.25 -26.37
N GLY A 202 -4.27 -14.39 -27.07
CA GLY A 202 -3.47 -14.58 -28.27
C GLY A 202 -2.06 -15.13 -27.99
N ALA A 203 -1.39 -15.60 -29.05
CA ALA A 203 -0.04 -16.12 -28.97
C ALA A 203 0.96 -14.97 -28.75
N LYS A 204 2.03 -15.24 -28.00
CA LYS A 204 3.13 -14.29 -27.86
C LYS A 204 3.84 -14.19 -29.21
N GLY A 205 4.01 -12.97 -29.73
CA GLY A 205 4.75 -12.77 -30.98
C GLY A 205 6.15 -13.37 -30.88
N ILE A 206 6.56 -14.13 -31.91
CA ILE A 206 7.92 -14.71 -31.95
C ILE A 206 8.92 -13.56 -32.09
N SER A 207 9.85 -13.45 -31.15
CA SER A 207 10.95 -12.46 -31.24
C SER A 207 11.83 -12.76 -32.46
N GLN A 208 12.34 -11.71 -33.12
CA GLN A 208 13.26 -11.87 -34.27
C GLN A 208 14.44 -12.80 -33.93
N ARG A 209 14.97 -12.71 -32.70
CA ARG A 209 16.05 -13.58 -32.22
C ARG A 209 15.67 -15.06 -32.16
N GLU A 210 14.41 -15.36 -31.83
CA GLU A 210 13.90 -16.74 -31.80
C GLU A 210 13.67 -17.27 -33.21
N LEU A 211 13.23 -16.41 -34.13
CA LEU A 211 13.18 -16.70 -35.57
C LEU A 211 14.57 -17.00 -36.13
N ASP A 212 15.57 -16.19 -35.80
CA ASP A 212 16.96 -16.38 -36.22
C ASP A 212 17.52 -17.70 -35.70
N LEU A 213 17.31 -18.03 -34.42
CA LEU A 213 17.74 -19.29 -33.82
C LEU A 213 17.06 -20.51 -34.47
N ARG A 214 15.77 -20.42 -34.82
CA ARG A 214 15.07 -21.48 -35.53
C ARG A 214 15.61 -21.64 -36.94
N LEU A 215 15.88 -20.54 -37.63
CA LEU A 215 16.52 -20.54 -38.95
C LEU A 215 17.91 -21.18 -38.91
N GLU A 216 18.73 -20.85 -37.90
CA GLU A 216 20.06 -21.47 -37.73
C GLU A 216 19.95 -22.98 -37.46
N ARG A 217 19.04 -23.41 -36.57
CA ARG A 217 18.80 -24.84 -36.31
C ARG A 217 18.33 -25.59 -37.55
N LEU A 218 17.48 -24.98 -38.37
CA LEU A 218 17.02 -25.57 -39.63
C LEU A 218 18.12 -25.63 -40.69
N LYS A 219 19.06 -24.68 -40.71
CA LYS A 219 20.24 -24.72 -41.61
C LYS A 219 21.29 -25.75 -41.16
N ALA A 220 21.32 -26.09 -39.87
CA ALA A 220 22.26 -27.04 -39.28
C ALA A 220 21.77 -28.51 -39.33
N ALA A 221 20.51 -28.74 -39.71
CA ALA A 221 19.89 -30.06 -39.87
C ALA A 221 19.85 -30.47 -41.34
#